data_AF-A0A1Q8TDZ7-F1
#
_entry.id   AF-A0A1Q8TDZ7-F1
#
_cell.length_a   1.000
_cell.length_b   1.000
_cell.length_c   1.000
_cell.angle_alpha   90.00
_cell.angle_beta   90.00
_cell.angle_gamma   90.00
#
_symmetry.space_group_name_H-M   'P 1'
#
loop_
_entity.id
_entity.type
_entity.pdbx_description
1 polymer ?
#
loop_
_entity_poly.entity_id
_entity_poly.type
_entity_poly.pdbx_seq_one_letter_code
_entity_poly.pdbx_strand_id
1 'polypeptide(L)'
;MAQEGRVVSLAKLCRWLDFPRRSLYYRPKARPRVVNTDLTARVKLTLERFPRYGYRRLACVLGENRKPIQRILQLKGWQVRKRPQGFR
;
A
#
# COMPACT_ATOMS: atom_id res chain seq x y z
N MET A 1 8.15 -5.96 35.91
CA MET A 1 7.22 -7.09 35.65
C MET A 1 7.95 -8.03 34.68
N ALA A 2 8.70 -9.05 35.08
CA ALA A 2 8.37 -10.13 36.01
C ALA A 2 9.64 -10.65 36.73
N GLN A 3 9.57 -10.77 38.06
CA GLN A 3 10.54 -11.52 38.88
C GLN A 3 10.01 -12.92 39.25
N GLU A 4 8.85 -13.32 38.72
CA GLU A 4 8.25 -14.64 38.92
C GLU A 4 7.94 -15.27 37.55
N GLY A 5 8.77 -16.21 37.11
CA GLY A 5 8.53 -16.97 35.89
C GLY A 5 9.66 -17.94 35.57
N ARG A 6 9.32 -19.22 35.40
CA ARG A 6 10.27 -20.22 34.86
C ARG A 6 10.57 -19.88 33.40
N VAL A 7 11.84 -19.99 33.00
CA VAL A 7 12.24 -19.85 31.59
C VAL A 7 11.67 -21.03 30.80
N VAL A 8 10.75 -20.76 29.87
CA VAL A 8 10.10 -21.79 29.05
C VAL A 8 10.43 -21.55 27.58
N SER A 9 10.71 -22.63 26.83
CA SER A 9 10.93 -22.52 25.39
C SER A 9 9.65 -22.13 24.65
N LEU A 10 9.81 -21.34 23.59
CA LEU A 10 8.74 -20.88 22.70
C LEU A 10 7.90 -22.06 22.16
N ALA A 11 8.53 -23.21 21.89
CA ALA A 11 7.87 -24.41 21.42
C ALA A 11 6.96 -25.06 22.48
N LYS A 12 7.25 -24.89 23.77
CA LYS A 12 6.39 -25.39 24.85
C LYS A 12 5.22 -24.43 25.06
N LEU A 13 5.47 -23.12 25.00
CA LEU A 13 4.42 -22.10 25.03
C LEU A 13 3.41 -22.25 23.88
N CYS A 14 3.90 -22.41 22.64
CA CYS A 14 3.03 -22.66 21.49
C CYS A 14 2.18 -23.93 21.64
N ARG A 15 2.71 -24.99 22.27
CA ARG A 15 1.95 -26.22 22.55
C ARG A 15 0.88 -26.02 23.63
N TRP A 16 1.20 -25.27 24.68
CA TRP A 16 0.23 -24.98 25.75
C TRP A 16 -0.91 -24.06 25.29
N LEU A 17 -0.60 -23.10 24.42
CA LEU A 17 -1.56 -22.14 23.89
C LEU A 17 -2.30 -22.61 22.62
N ASP A 18 -2.09 -23.87 22.23
CA ASP A 18 -2.59 -24.45 20.97
C ASP A 18 -2.37 -23.55 19.74
N PHE A 19 -1.20 -22.89 19.69
CA PHE A 19 -0.85 -21.93 18.66
C PHE A 19 0.18 -22.50 17.69
N PRO A 20 -0.09 -22.52 16.37
CA PRO A 20 0.86 -23.00 15.39
C PRO A 20 2.16 -22.19 15.41
N ARG A 21 3.29 -22.84 15.70
CA ARG A 21 4.63 -22.22 15.71
C ARG A 21 4.95 -21.49 14.39
N ARG A 22 4.43 -21.99 13.26
CA ARG A 22 4.56 -21.35 11.93
C ARG A 22 3.98 -19.93 11.89
N SER A 23 2.87 -19.69 12.58
CA SER A 23 2.20 -18.39 12.61
C SER A 23 3.00 -17.40 13.44
N LEU A 24 3.64 -17.88 14.51
CA LEU A 24 4.50 -17.08 15.37
C LEU A 24 5.77 -16.61 14.64
N TYR A 25 6.34 -17.47 13.78
CA TYR A 25 7.53 -17.16 13.00
C TYR A 25 7.26 -16.39 11.72
N TYR A 26 6.01 -16.36 11.28
CA TYR A 26 5.66 -15.65 10.06
C TYR A 26 5.89 -14.14 10.25
N ARG A 27 6.81 -13.59 9.45
CA ARG A 27 7.00 -12.15 9.30
C ARG A 27 6.38 -11.73 7.97
N PRO A 28 5.29 -10.95 7.96
CA PRO A 28 4.69 -10.48 6.72
C PRO A 28 5.71 -9.63 5.96
N LYS A 29 5.95 -9.99 4.69
CA LYS A 29 6.81 -9.20 3.80
C LYS A 29 5.94 -8.24 3.00
N ALA A 30 6.17 -6.93 3.18
CA ALA A 30 5.51 -5.93 2.36
C ALA A 30 6.04 -5.98 0.91
N ARG A 31 5.13 -5.95 -0.07
CA ARG A 31 5.52 -5.87 -1.48
C ARG A 31 5.85 -4.42 -1.85
N PRO A 32 6.94 -4.16 -2.60
CA PRO A 32 7.26 -2.81 -3.03
C PRO A 32 6.20 -2.33 -4.02
N ARG A 33 5.76 -1.07 -3.85
CA ARG A 33 4.79 -0.43 -4.75
C ARG A 33 5.55 0.21 -5.91
N VAL A 34 6.08 -0.64 -6.81
CA VAL A 34 6.83 -0.19 -8.00
C VAL A 34 5.88 0.47 -8.99
N VAL A 35 6.33 1.57 -9.57
CA VAL A 35 5.61 2.38 -10.56
C VAL A 35 6.61 2.81 -11.62
N ASN A 36 6.18 2.86 -12.88
CA ASN A 36 7.00 3.35 -13.97
C ASN A 36 7.35 4.84 -13.77
N THR A 37 8.65 5.15 -13.76
CA THR A 37 9.18 6.50 -13.51
C THR A 37 8.84 7.48 -14.63
N ASP A 38 8.94 7.04 -15.89
CA ASP A 38 8.68 7.88 -17.07
C ASP A 38 7.21 8.27 -17.17
N LEU A 39 6.32 7.30 -16.92
CA LEU A 39 4.88 7.58 -16.84
C LEU A 39 4.57 8.53 -15.68
N THR A 40 5.26 8.41 -14.55
CA THR A 40 5.08 9.32 -13.41
C THR A 40 5.49 10.75 -13.76
N ALA A 41 6.61 10.93 -14.48
CA ALA A 41 7.06 12.24 -14.95
C ALA A 41 6.05 12.87 -15.93
N ARG A 42 5.57 12.11 -16.92
CA ARG A 42 4.54 12.56 -17.87
C ARG A 42 3.23 12.95 -17.18
N VAL A 43 2.78 12.16 -16.20
CA VAL A 43 1.60 12.49 -15.38
C VAL A 43 1.81 13.78 -14.58
N LYS A 44 2.98 13.98 -13.98
CA LYS A 44 3.30 15.20 -13.22
C LYS A 44 3.22 16.44 -14.10
N LEU A 45 3.88 16.41 -15.27
CA LEU A 45 3.88 17.52 -16.23
C LEU A 45 2.46 17.86 -16.72
N THR A 46 1.66 16.82 -16.98
CA THR A 46 0.27 17.02 -17.42
C THR A 46 -0.60 17.60 -16.31
N LEU A 47 -0.34 17.23 -15.06
CA LEU A 47 -1.03 17.77 -13.89
C LEU A 47 -0.69 19.24 -13.65
N GLU A 48 0.58 19.62 -13.80
CA GLU A 48 1.02 21.02 -13.71
C GLU A 48 0.35 21.89 -14.79
N ARG A 49 0.24 21.36 -16.02
CA ARG A 49 -0.48 22.03 -17.12
C ARG A 49 -1.99 22.11 -16.89
N PHE A 50 -2.59 21.10 -16.26
CA PHE A 50 -4.03 21.01 -16.02
C PHE A 50 -4.36 20.63 -14.57
N PRO A 51 -4.28 21.56 -13.61
CA PRO A 51 -4.41 21.27 -12.17
C PRO A 51 -5.77 20.68 -11.76
N ARG A 52 -6.82 20.95 -12.53
CA ARG A 52 -8.19 20.46 -12.27
C ARG A 52 -8.45 19.05 -12.81
N TYR A 53 -7.52 18.47 -13.57
CA TYR A 53 -7.77 17.19 -14.24
C TYR A 53 -7.66 16.02 -13.27
N GLY A 54 -8.72 15.21 -13.22
CA GLY A 54 -8.70 13.93 -12.52
C GLY A 54 -8.07 12.81 -13.35
N TYR A 55 -7.83 11.66 -12.73
CA TYR A 55 -7.17 10.50 -13.36
C TYR A 55 -7.79 10.05 -14.69
N ARG A 56 -9.12 10.19 -14.86
CA ARG A 56 -9.80 9.84 -16.11
C ARG A 56 -9.43 10.76 -17.26
N ARG A 57 -9.41 12.08 -17.01
CA ARG A 57 -9.01 13.07 -18.02
C ARG A 57 -7.53 12.97 -18.34
N LEU A 58 -6.69 12.78 -17.33
CA LEU A 58 -5.26 12.54 -17.52
C LEU A 58 -5.00 11.30 -18.39
N ALA A 59 -5.79 10.23 -18.21
CA ALA A 59 -5.68 9.03 -19.05
C ALA A 59 -6.05 9.31 -20.51
N CYS A 60 -7.12 10.07 -20.76
CA CYS A 60 -7.49 10.49 -22.11
C CYS A 60 -6.42 11.36 -22.77
N VAL A 61 -5.86 12.34 -22.05
CA VAL A 61 -4.84 13.26 -22.58
C VAL A 61 -3.52 12.55 -22.88
N LEU A 62 -3.13 11.60 -22.03
CA LEU A 62 -1.89 10.85 -22.18
C LEU A 62 -2.02 9.65 -23.13
N GLY A 63 -3.24 9.25 -23.50
CA GLY A 63 -3.48 8.02 -24.27
C GLY A 63 -3.15 6.74 -23.49
N GLU A 64 -3.09 6.81 -22.17
CA GLU A 64 -2.57 5.77 -21.29
C GLU A 64 -3.70 5.08 -20.51
N ASN A 65 -3.43 3.89 -19.98
CA ASN A 65 -4.43 3.19 -19.17
C ASN A 65 -4.74 3.95 -17.87
N ARG A 66 -6.04 4.10 -17.57
CA ARG A 66 -6.55 4.74 -16.34
C ARG A 66 -6.05 4.11 -15.04
N LYS A 67 -5.78 2.79 -15.02
CA LYS A 67 -5.39 2.07 -13.79
C LYS A 67 -3.98 2.48 -13.30
N PRO A 68 -2.92 2.45 -14.14
CA PRO A 68 -1.60 2.98 -13.79
C PRO A 68 -1.63 4.42 -13.29
N ILE A 69 -2.33 5.31 -14.00
CA ILE A 69 -2.44 6.73 -13.65
C ILE A 69 -3.11 6.90 -12.29
N GLN A 70 -4.22 6.19 -12.06
CA GLN A 70 -4.89 6.21 -10.76
C GLN A 70 -3.97 5.74 -9.63
N ARG A 71 -3.20 4.67 -9.86
CA ARG A 71 -2.23 4.15 -8.88
C ARG A 71 -1.10 5.16 -8.62
N ILE A 72 -0.54 5.80 -9.65
CA ILE A 72 0.46 6.88 -9.53
C ILE A 72 -0.07 8.00 -8.62
N LEU A 73 -1.27 8.50 -8.93
CA LEU A 73 -1.89 9.60 -8.17
C LEU A 73 -2.13 9.24 -6.71
N GLN A 74 -2.56 8.00 -6.43
CA GLN A 74 -2.77 7.52 -5.05
C GLN A 74 -1.45 7.38 -4.29
N LEU A 75 -0.41 6.84 -4.92
CA LEU A 75 0.89 6.63 -4.28
C LEU A 75 1.65 7.94 -4.04
N LYS A 76 1.47 8.94 -4.92
CA LYS A 76 2.10 10.26 -4.80
C LYS A 76 1.25 11.28 -4.04
N GLY A 77 0.01 10.95 -3.70
CA GLY A 77 -0.91 11.87 -3.01
C GLY A 77 -1.46 13.01 -3.88
N TRP A 78 -1.34 12.91 -5.21
CA TRP A 78 -1.74 13.95 -6.18
C TRP A 78 -3.23 13.92 -6.54
N GLN A 79 -4.04 13.16 -5.79
CA GLN A 79 -5.44 13.01 -6.10
C GLN A 79 -6.24 14.25 -5.67
N VAL A 80 -6.79 14.98 -6.65
CA VAL A 80 -7.58 16.21 -6.44
C VAL A 80 -8.75 16.03 -5.47
N ARG A 81 -9.45 14.89 -5.53
CA ARG A 81 -10.56 14.56 -4.62
C ARG A 81 -10.48 13.10 -4.19
N LYS A 82 -10.33 12.87 -2.89
CA LYS A 82 -10.53 11.54 -2.29
C LYS A 82 -12.03 11.27 -2.20
N ARG A 83 -12.47 10.11 -2.70
CA ARG A 83 -13.84 9.66 -2.42
C ARG A 83 -13.90 9.22 -0.96
N PRO A 84 -14.97 9.53 -0.21
CA PRO A 84 -15.17 8.91 1.08
C PRO A 84 -15.23 7.40 0.87
N GLN A 85 -14.31 6.67 1.50
CA GLN A 85 -14.36 5.22 1.56
C GLN A 85 -15.33 4.90 2.69
N GLY A 86 -16.58 4.58 2.33
CA GLY A 86 -17.59 4.21 3.31
C GLY A 86 -17.22 2.93 4.06
N PHE A 87 -17.91 2.69 5.17
CA PHE A 87 -17.91 1.41 5.85
C PHE A 87 -18.62 0.39 4.94
N ARG A 88 -17.85 -0.50 4.33
CA ARG A 88 -18.35 -1.77 3.80
C ARG A 88 -17.70 -2.87 4.61
#